data_AF-A0A3M2RQT2-F1
#
_entry.id   AF-A0A3M2RQT2-F1
#
_cell.length_a   1.000
_cell.length_b   1.000
_cell.length_c   1.000
_cell.angle_alpha   90.00
_cell.angle_beta   90.00
_cell.angle_gamma   90.00
#
_symmetry.space_group_name_H-M   'P 1'
#
loop_
_entity.id
_entity.type
_entity.pdbx_description
1 polymer ?
#
loop_
_entity_poly.entity_id
_entity_poly.type
_entity_poly.pdbx_seq_one_letter_code
_entity_poly.pdbx_strand_id
1 'polypeptide(L)'
;MGILFSRPAQETFPDGAYPVGNISSLNASSIFPYVGDNTGLYDGISKSDLPPIPFEWIVSPDADRVTDSCPNGDTILMFFGVSEAVISILVPIFGYRPLIHKLSRGYLGRRSKNTIAFAWTVTFACQLLANAIIAGMIGNTPGYGHLNMLHIFTVYMTRPQFHFIILALLRSLVGIKRTREFDKTTIINRRMDDRVEFPFTDSYIATVASEMLLFIISAIFTGVTWHRYPKFEMSSREYIDDLINYVSSIPGVMMLCILGFVPIYKRYGNAFPIEGRRYEAGRRWGASVAADGTARVRIKKSIRKGAAMKRIGSAVAAALLMGYVTLVQWSYWTRFLELPGVLFCPPKLIETGVVWAVFSLIGVLAGAAS
;
A
#
# COMPACT_ATOMS: atom_id res chain seq x y z
N MET A 1 2.91 -16.05 9.52
CA MET A 1 3.40 -14.72 9.95
C MET A 1 2.54 -14.06 11.04
N GLY A 2 1.31 -14.53 11.30
CA GLY A 2 0.42 -13.94 12.33
C GLY A 2 0.79 -14.15 13.80
N ILE A 3 1.88 -14.86 14.12
CA ILE A 3 2.37 -15.12 15.49
C ILE A 3 3.14 -13.89 16.05
N LEU A 4 3.69 -13.03 15.18
CA LEU A 4 4.52 -11.89 15.61
C LEU A 4 3.74 -10.81 16.36
N PHE A 5 2.40 -10.79 16.25
CA PHE A 5 1.54 -9.74 16.79
C PHE A 5 0.41 -10.27 17.68
N SER A 6 0.27 -11.59 17.84
CA SER A 6 -0.72 -12.18 18.73
C SER A 6 -0.14 -12.37 20.14
N ARG A 7 -0.96 -12.13 21.16
CA ARG A 7 -0.62 -12.56 22.52
C ARG A 7 -0.57 -14.09 22.55
N PRO A 8 0.44 -14.71 23.18
CA PRO A 8 0.59 -16.17 23.20
C PRO A 8 -0.59 -16.93 23.85
N ALA A 9 -1.48 -16.25 24.58
CA ALA A 9 -2.68 -16.83 25.18
C ALA A 9 -3.92 -16.82 24.25
N GLN A 10 -3.86 -16.18 23.08
CA GLN A 10 -4.98 -16.03 22.13
C GLN A 10 -4.83 -16.89 20.87
N GLU A 11 -3.97 -17.93 20.90
CA GLU A 11 -3.76 -18.83 19.76
C GLU A 11 -4.78 -19.96 19.66
N THR A 12 -5.71 -20.06 20.62
CA THR A 12 -6.83 -21.01 20.55
C THR A 12 -7.79 -20.58 19.46
N PHE A 13 -7.95 -21.44 18.47
CA PHE A 13 -8.87 -21.24 17.37
C PHE A 13 -10.30 -21.07 17.88
N PRO A 14 -11.03 -20.02 17.45
CA PRO A 14 -12.34 -19.74 18.02
C PRO A 14 -13.38 -20.79 17.63
N ASP A 15 -14.25 -21.13 18.58
CA ASP A 15 -15.33 -22.09 18.35
C ASP A 15 -16.24 -21.63 17.21
N GLY A 16 -16.58 -22.54 16.30
CA GLY A 16 -17.46 -22.26 15.17
C GLY A 16 -16.83 -21.46 14.02
N ALA A 17 -15.54 -21.11 14.11
CA ALA A 17 -14.75 -20.63 12.98
C ALA A 17 -14.25 -21.81 12.13
N TYR A 18 -13.95 -21.53 10.87
CA TYR A 18 -13.36 -22.51 9.96
C TYR A 18 -12.38 -21.79 9.00
N PRO A 19 -11.28 -22.44 8.61
CA PRO A 19 -10.39 -21.87 7.61
C PRO A 19 -11.12 -21.73 6.27
N VAL A 20 -10.81 -20.67 5.53
CA VAL A 20 -11.38 -20.38 4.22
C VAL A 20 -11.23 -21.56 3.27
N GLY A 21 -12.32 -21.87 2.56
CA GLY A 21 -12.38 -22.98 1.60
C GLY A 21 -12.81 -24.32 2.22
N ASN A 22 -12.95 -24.40 3.55
CA ASN A 22 -13.40 -25.64 4.18
C ASN A 22 -14.92 -25.85 4.03
N ILE A 23 -15.30 -26.74 3.13
CA ILE A 23 -16.69 -27.07 2.80
C ILE A 23 -17.44 -27.69 4.00
N SER A 24 -16.75 -28.29 4.97
CA SER A 24 -17.41 -28.83 6.18
C SER A 24 -18.13 -27.76 6.99
N SER A 25 -17.77 -26.49 6.81
CA SER A 25 -18.42 -25.34 7.45
C SER A 25 -19.87 -25.12 7.02
N LEU A 26 -20.31 -25.68 5.88
CA LEU A 26 -21.72 -25.64 5.46
C LEU A 26 -22.67 -26.37 6.41
N ASN A 27 -22.16 -27.29 7.23
CA ASN A 27 -22.99 -28.00 8.22
C ASN A 27 -23.02 -27.27 9.57
N ALA A 28 -22.24 -26.18 9.74
CA ALA A 28 -22.15 -25.45 10.99
C ALA A 28 -23.26 -24.41 11.10
N SER A 29 -23.94 -24.38 12.26
CA SER A 29 -25.00 -23.42 12.56
C SER A 29 -24.50 -21.96 12.59
N SER A 30 -23.21 -21.74 12.84
CA SER A 30 -22.56 -20.42 12.83
C SER A 30 -22.32 -19.86 11.43
N ILE A 31 -22.43 -20.68 10.38
CA ILE A 31 -22.03 -20.30 9.00
C ILE A 31 -23.18 -20.46 8.01
N PHE A 32 -23.85 -21.61 8.00
CA PHE A 32 -24.88 -21.92 7.01
C PHE A 32 -25.97 -20.84 6.85
N PRO A 33 -26.54 -20.26 7.93
CA PRO A 33 -27.61 -19.27 7.82
C PRO A 33 -27.18 -17.96 7.16
N TYR A 34 -25.87 -17.69 7.11
CA TYR A 34 -25.29 -16.41 6.68
C TYR A 34 -24.63 -16.48 5.30
N VAL A 35 -24.67 -17.65 4.66
CA VAL A 35 -24.16 -17.83 3.31
C VAL A 35 -24.97 -16.97 2.35
N GLY A 36 -24.30 -16.03 1.69
CA GLY A 36 -24.89 -15.12 0.72
C GLY A 36 -25.58 -13.89 1.34
N ASP A 37 -25.48 -13.69 2.65
CA ASP A 37 -25.97 -12.46 3.28
C ASP A 37 -24.79 -11.50 3.52
N ASN A 38 -24.84 -10.31 2.89
CA ASN A 38 -23.86 -9.26 3.11
C ASN A 38 -24.48 -7.89 3.39
N THR A 39 -25.66 -7.86 4.00
CA THR A 39 -26.47 -6.65 4.18
C THR A 39 -25.93 -5.68 5.25
N GLY A 40 -25.09 -6.13 6.18
CA GLY A 40 -24.57 -5.30 7.28
C GLY A 40 -25.63 -4.91 8.33
N LEU A 41 -26.80 -5.58 8.31
CA LEU A 41 -27.90 -5.35 9.24
C LEU A 41 -27.92 -6.48 10.27
N TYR A 42 -27.82 -6.14 11.55
CA TYR A 42 -27.75 -7.11 12.66
C TYR A 42 -29.08 -7.23 13.45
N ASP A 43 -30.17 -6.65 12.93
CA ASP A 43 -31.44 -6.54 13.64
C ASP A 43 -32.19 -7.88 13.69
N GLY A 44 -32.68 -8.25 14.87
CA GLY A 44 -33.55 -9.42 15.06
C GLY A 44 -32.84 -10.78 15.17
N ILE A 45 -31.50 -10.82 15.14
CA ILE A 45 -30.72 -12.06 15.23
C ILE A 45 -30.29 -12.30 16.70
N SER A 46 -30.41 -13.55 17.16
CA SER A 46 -29.87 -13.94 18.47
C SER A 46 -28.36 -13.74 18.48
N LYS A 47 -27.86 -13.00 19.47
CA LYS A 47 -26.46 -12.59 19.58
C LYS A 47 -25.49 -13.75 19.82
N SER A 48 -25.99 -14.94 20.17
CA SER A 48 -25.22 -16.18 20.32
C SER A 48 -24.88 -16.86 18.99
N ASP A 49 -25.59 -16.52 17.91
CA ASP A 49 -25.58 -17.32 16.68
C ASP A 49 -24.84 -16.61 15.53
N LEU A 50 -24.25 -15.44 15.77
CA LEU A 50 -23.61 -14.63 14.73
C LEU A 50 -22.36 -15.34 14.17
N PRO A 51 -22.06 -15.13 12.87
CA PRO A 51 -20.87 -15.68 12.25
C PRO A 51 -19.62 -15.02 12.80
N PRO A 52 -18.45 -15.65 12.73
CA PRO A 52 -17.20 -15.15 13.29
C PRO A 52 -16.66 -13.88 12.61
N ILE A 53 -17.30 -13.40 11.54
CA ILE A 53 -16.97 -12.18 10.80
C ILE A 53 -18.19 -11.26 10.62
N PRO A 54 -18.02 -9.94 10.48
CA PRO A 54 -19.08 -9.02 10.10
C PRO A 54 -19.75 -9.38 8.77
N PHE A 55 -21.05 -9.13 8.64
CA PHE A 55 -21.81 -9.41 7.40
C PHE A 55 -21.27 -8.63 6.21
N GLU A 56 -20.77 -7.42 6.42
CA GLU A 56 -20.17 -6.61 5.36
C GLU A 56 -18.89 -7.23 4.78
N TRP A 57 -18.30 -8.24 5.43
CA TRP A 57 -17.08 -8.91 4.98
C TRP A 57 -17.36 -10.23 4.25
N ILE A 58 -18.62 -10.64 4.19
CA ILE A 58 -19.06 -11.88 3.56
C ILE A 58 -19.03 -11.73 2.04
N VAL A 59 -18.34 -12.67 1.40
CA VAL A 59 -18.24 -12.81 -0.06
C VAL A 59 -18.39 -14.28 -0.38
N SER A 60 -19.63 -14.79 -0.42
CA SER A 60 -19.92 -16.20 -0.69
C SER A 60 -20.98 -16.35 -1.78
N PRO A 61 -20.97 -17.45 -2.55
CA PRO A 61 -22.04 -17.73 -3.50
C PRO A 61 -23.31 -18.17 -2.77
N ASP A 62 -24.43 -18.28 -3.50
CA ASP A 62 -25.65 -18.93 -3.05
C ASP A 62 -25.35 -20.33 -2.50
N ALA A 63 -26.07 -20.76 -1.45
CA ALA A 63 -25.84 -22.02 -0.75
C ALA A 63 -25.78 -23.25 -1.68
N ASP A 64 -26.58 -23.26 -2.76
CA ASP A 64 -26.63 -24.34 -3.75
C ASP A 64 -25.36 -24.46 -4.60
N ARG A 65 -24.56 -23.39 -4.70
CA ARG A 65 -23.36 -23.29 -5.56
C ARG A 65 -22.04 -23.20 -4.80
N VAL A 66 -22.07 -23.23 -3.46
CA VAL A 66 -20.84 -23.25 -2.62
C VAL A 66 -20.00 -24.52 -2.86
N THR A 67 -20.61 -25.58 -3.41
CA THR A 67 -19.93 -26.84 -3.71
C THR A 67 -18.95 -26.75 -4.90
N ASP A 68 -19.04 -25.70 -5.72
CA ASP A 68 -18.07 -25.38 -6.78
C ASP A 68 -16.78 -24.82 -6.13
N SER A 69 -15.80 -25.69 -5.90
CA SER A 69 -14.53 -25.49 -5.16
C SER A 69 -14.18 -24.03 -4.77
N CYS A 70 -14.43 -23.67 -3.52
CA CYS A 70 -13.92 -22.42 -2.93
C CYS A 70 -12.39 -22.47 -2.77
N PRO A 71 -11.68 -21.37 -3.06
CA PRO A 71 -10.23 -21.34 -2.90
C PRO A 71 -9.85 -21.40 -1.42
N ASN A 72 -8.78 -22.14 -1.10
CA ASN A 72 -8.23 -22.19 0.25
C ASN A 72 -7.58 -20.86 0.64
N GLY A 73 -7.54 -20.54 1.94
CA GLY A 73 -6.90 -19.32 2.46
C GLY A 73 -5.45 -19.12 1.97
N ASP A 74 -4.64 -20.18 1.97
CA ASP A 74 -3.26 -20.13 1.47
C ASP A 74 -3.18 -19.77 -0.02
N THR A 75 -4.14 -20.23 -0.82
CA THR A 75 -4.20 -19.92 -2.26
C THR A 75 -4.51 -18.43 -2.48
N ILE A 76 -5.40 -17.85 -1.66
CA ILE A 76 -5.74 -16.43 -1.71
C ILE A 76 -4.53 -15.57 -1.30
N LEU A 77 -3.84 -15.91 -0.21
CA LEU A 77 -2.64 -15.20 0.25
C LEU A 77 -1.50 -15.30 -0.77
N MET A 78 -1.27 -16.51 -1.31
CA MET A 78 -0.29 -16.72 -2.37
C MET A 78 -0.61 -15.85 -3.58
N PHE A 79 -1.90 -15.74 -3.96
CA PHE A 79 -2.33 -14.92 -5.07
C PHE A 79 -2.08 -13.42 -4.84
N PHE A 80 -2.39 -12.91 -3.65
CA PHE A 80 -2.03 -11.54 -3.27
C PHE A 80 -0.52 -11.31 -3.37
N GLY A 81 0.27 -12.30 -2.95
CA GLY A 81 1.73 -12.21 -2.94
C GLY A 81 2.30 -12.20 -4.36
N VAL A 82 1.81 -13.09 -5.22
CA VAL A 82 2.22 -13.19 -6.64
C VAL A 82 1.83 -11.92 -7.40
N SER A 83 0.60 -11.43 -7.24
CA SER A 83 0.15 -10.21 -7.94
C SER A 83 0.99 -8.99 -7.55
N GLU A 84 1.26 -8.79 -6.26
CA GLU A 84 2.13 -7.69 -5.80
C GLU A 84 3.60 -7.90 -6.16
N ALA A 85 4.10 -9.13 -6.23
CA ALA A 85 5.46 -9.41 -6.70
C ALA A 85 5.62 -9.03 -8.18
N VAL A 86 4.63 -9.33 -9.03
CA VAL A 86 4.62 -8.92 -10.44
C VAL A 86 4.62 -7.40 -10.56
N ILE A 87 3.74 -6.72 -9.83
CA ILE A 87 3.70 -5.24 -9.80
C ILE A 87 5.06 -4.68 -9.37
N SER A 88 5.62 -5.23 -8.30
CA SER A 88 6.91 -4.84 -7.72
C SER A 88 8.08 -4.96 -8.69
N ILE A 89 8.09 -5.96 -9.58
CA ILE A 89 9.12 -6.13 -10.63
C ILE A 89 8.94 -5.10 -11.74
N LEU A 90 7.70 -4.75 -12.08
CA LEU A 90 7.37 -3.85 -13.19
C LEU A 90 7.47 -2.36 -12.80
N VAL A 91 7.21 -2.02 -11.54
CA VAL A 91 7.27 -0.67 -10.99
C VAL A 91 8.61 0.06 -11.25
N PRO A 92 9.80 -0.56 -11.09
CA PRO A 92 11.07 0.06 -11.47
C PRO A 92 11.15 0.49 -12.94
N ILE A 93 10.43 -0.18 -13.84
CA ILE A 93 10.42 0.13 -15.27
C ILE A 93 9.43 1.28 -15.55
N PHE A 94 8.18 1.11 -15.13
CA PHE A 94 7.11 2.08 -15.40
C PHE A 94 7.24 3.37 -14.57
N GLY A 95 7.81 3.27 -13.37
CA GLY A 95 8.08 4.40 -12.48
C GLY A 95 9.30 5.23 -12.88
N TYR A 96 10.09 4.78 -13.87
CA TYR A 96 11.33 5.42 -14.28
C TYR A 96 11.09 6.54 -15.30
N ARG A 97 10.99 7.76 -14.78
CA ARG A 97 10.70 8.98 -15.53
C ARG A 97 11.54 9.22 -16.81
N PRO A 98 12.88 9.02 -16.83
CA PRO A 98 13.66 9.21 -18.06
C PRO A 98 13.28 8.25 -19.19
N LEU A 99 12.87 7.02 -18.88
CA LEU A 99 12.37 6.08 -19.88
C LEU A 99 11.04 6.56 -20.45
N ILE A 100 10.10 7.00 -19.60
CA ILE A 100 8.82 7.57 -20.04
C ILE A 100 9.02 8.81 -20.92
N HIS A 101 9.97 9.68 -20.54
CA HIS A 101 10.31 10.84 -21.35
C HIS A 101 10.86 10.45 -22.73
N LYS A 102 11.73 9.43 -22.78
CA LYS A 102 12.29 8.93 -24.04
C LYS A 102 11.23 8.26 -24.92
N LEU A 103 10.39 7.40 -24.34
CA LEU A 103 9.32 6.69 -25.04
C LEU A 103 8.26 7.65 -25.60
N SER A 104 7.89 8.67 -24.83
CA SER A 104 6.91 9.69 -25.24
C SER A 104 7.47 10.78 -26.16
N ARG A 105 8.72 10.63 -26.65
CA ARG A 105 9.43 11.65 -27.44
C ARG A 105 9.43 13.03 -26.78
N GLY A 106 9.45 13.03 -25.45
CA GLY A 106 9.45 14.20 -24.61
C GLY A 106 8.10 14.91 -24.42
N TYR A 107 6.96 14.30 -24.78
CA TYR A 107 5.63 14.84 -24.45
C TYR A 107 5.30 14.63 -22.96
N LEU A 108 5.53 13.42 -22.44
CA LEU A 108 5.35 13.07 -21.03
C LEU A 108 6.68 13.19 -20.26
N GLY A 109 6.60 13.26 -18.93
CA GLY A 109 7.76 13.36 -18.04
C GLY A 109 8.43 14.75 -18.08
N ARG A 110 7.76 15.79 -18.59
CA ARG A 110 8.21 17.18 -18.47
C ARG A 110 7.82 17.72 -17.10
N ARG A 111 8.78 18.31 -16.40
CA ARG A 111 8.57 18.83 -15.04
C ARG A 111 7.77 20.13 -15.12
N SER A 112 6.50 20.06 -14.74
CA SER A 112 5.62 21.22 -14.62
C SER A 112 5.19 21.44 -13.16
N LYS A 113 4.75 22.66 -12.83
CA LYS A 113 4.44 23.04 -11.43
C LYS A 113 3.24 22.28 -10.86
N ASN A 114 2.23 21.96 -11.68
CA ASN A 114 0.95 21.41 -11.21
C ASN A 114 0.69 19.93 -11.59
N THR A 115 1.63 19.28 -12.28
CA THR A 115 1.42 17.93 -12.82
C THR A 115 1.37 16.84 -11.76
N ILE A 116 1.96 17.04 -10.57
CA ILE A 116 1.85 16.07 -9.47
C ILE A 116 0.41 15.96 -8.97
N ALA A 117 -0.30 17.09 -8.84
CA ALA A 117 -1.66 17.10 -8.33
C ALA A 117 -2.57 16.21 -9.18
N PHE A 118 -2.38 16.29 -10.51
CA PHE A 118 -3.07 15.43 -11.46
C PHE A 118 -2.57 13.97 -11.40
N ALA A 119 -1.28 13.74 -11.19
CA ALA A 119 -0.73 12.40 -11.19
C ALA A 119 -1.21 11.55 -10.01
N TRP A 120 -1.27 12.11 -8.79
CA TRP A 120 -1.78 11.37 -7.64
C TRP A 120 -3.29 11.14 -7.72
N THR A 121 -4.07 12.08 -8.28
CA THR A 121 -5.51 11.86 -8.49
C THR A 121 -5.78 10.77 -9.50
N VAL A 122 -5.02 10.72 -10.60
CA VAL A 122 -5.11 9.62 -11.58
C VAL A 122 -4.71 8.29 -10.94
N THR A 123 -3.64 8.26 -10.14
CA THR A 123 -3.19 7.04 -9.44
C THR A 123 -4.27 6.54 -8.49
N PHE A 124 -4.83 7.42 -7.67
CA PHE A 124 -5.92 7.11 -6.76
C PHE A 124 -7.18 6.64 -7.50
N ALA A 125 -7.58 7.34 -8.55
CA ALA A 125 -8.74 6.96 -9.37
C ALA A 125 -8.55 5.58 -10.02
N CYS A 126 -7.34 5.25 -10.49
CA CYS A 126 -7.04 3.92 -11.05
C CYS A 126 -7.20 2.83 -10.00
N GLN A 127 -6.76 3.06 -8.77
CA GLN A 127 -6.91 2.07 -7.69
C GLN A 127 -8.37 1.90 -7.26
N LEU A 128 -9.14 2.99 -7.17
CA LEU A 128 -10.59 2.91 -6.94
C LEU A 128 -11.28 2.14 -8.07
N LEU A 129 -10.95 2.47 -9.32
CA LEU A 129 -11.55 1.83 -10.49
C LEU A 129 -11.22 0.34 -10.57
N ALA A 130 -10.00 -0.07 -10.21
CA ALA A 130 -9.61 -1.48 -10.13
C ALA A 130 -10.52 -2.25 -9.16
N ASN A 131 -10.73 -1.73 -7.96
CA ASN A 131 -11.59 -2.37 -6.97
C ASN A 131 -13.07 -2.35 -7.39
N ALA A 132 -13.52 -1.30 -8.09
CA ALA A 132 -14.89 -1.22 -8.61
C ALA A 132 -15.13 -2.25 -9.72
N ILE A 133 -14.18 -2.41 -10.65
CA ILE A 133 -14.22 -3.43 -11.70
C ILE A 133 -14.27 -4.82 -11.06
N ILE A 134 -13.44 -5.07 -10.05
CA ILE A 134 -13.39 -6.36 -9.35
C ILE A 134 -14.71 -6.66 -8.64
N ALA A 135 -15.28 -5.68 -7.93
CA ALA A 135 -16.59 -5.84 -7.30
C ALA A 135 -17.68 -6.17 -8.33
N GLY A 136 -17.67 -5.49 -9.49
CA GLY A 136 -18.58 -5.79 -10.60
C GLY A 136 -18.34 -7.17 -11.22
N MET A 137 -17.09 -7.61 -11.36
CA MET A 137 -16.75 -8.94 -11.87
C MET A 137 -17.23 -10.05 -10.94
N ILE A 138 -17.10 -9.85 -9.63
CA ILE A 138 -17.57 -10.79 -8.63
C ILE A 138 -19.10 -10.81 -8.61
N GLY A 139 -19.76 -9.66 -8.52
CA GLY A 139 -21.24 -9.59 -8.50
C GLY A 139 -21.89 -10.12 -9.78
N ASN A 140 -21.23 -10.02 -10.94
CA ASN A 140 -21.70 -10.60 -12.20
C ASN A 140 -21.38 -12.10 -12.35
N THR A 141 -20.68 -12.71 -11.39
CA THR A 141 -20.41 -14.14 -11.42
C THR A 141 -21.66 -14.91 -10.97
N PRO A 142 -22.06 -15.98 -11.69
CA PRO A 142 -23.27 -16.73 -11.35
C PRO A 142 -23.21 -17.23 -9.90
N GLY A 143 -24.20 -16.87 -9.08
CA GLY A 143 -24.26 -17.21 -7.65
C GLY A 143 -23.85 -16.09 -6.69
N TYR A 144 -23.31 -14.97 -7.17
CA TYR A 144 -22.88 -13.83 -6.35
C TYR A 144 -23.74 -12.57 -6.57
N GLY A 145 -24.78 -12.66 -7.40
CA GLY A 145 -25.57 -11.51 -7.84
C GLY A 145 -26.40 -10.84 -6.75
N HIS A 146 -26.67 -11.56 -5.65
CA HIS A 146 -27.42 -11.04 -4.50
C HIS A 146 -26.54 -10.17 -3.57
N LEU A 147 -25.20 -10.27 -3.70
CA LEU A 147 -24.29 -9.56 -2.83
C LEU A 147 -24.25 -8.06 -3.16
N ASN A 148 -24.30 -7.23 -2.13
CA ASN A 148 -24.04 -5.81 -2.25
C ASN A 148 -22.59 -5.54 -2.70
N MET A 149 -22.45 -5.05 -3.93
CA MET A 149 -21.15 -4.77 -4.56
C MET A 149 -20.32 -3.72 -3.80
N LEU A 150 -20.96 -2.81 -3.05
CA LEU A 150 -20.25 -1.78 -2.28
C LEU A 150 -19.42 -2.40 -1.15
N HIS A 151 -19.95 -3.42 -0.49
CA HIS A 151 -19.22 -4.14 0.56
C HIS A 151 -18.04 -4.92 -0.01
N ILE A 152 -18.24 -5.62 -1.12
CA ILE A 152 -17.18 -6.31 -1.86
C ILE A 152 -16.07 -5.32 -2.23
N PHE A 153 -16.44 -4.20 -2.84
CA PHE A 153 -15.52 -3.11 -3.21
C PHE A 153 -14.66 -2.65 -2.01
N THR A 154 -15.28 -2.40 -0.86
CA THR A 154 -14.57 -1.95 0.33
C THR A 154 -13.68 -3.02 0.96
N VAL A 155 -14.07 -4.30 0.94
CA VAL A 155 -13.24 -5.40 1.44
C VAL A 155 -11.95 -5.51 0.63
N TYR A 156 -12.03 -5.46 -0.69
CA TYR A 156 -10.85 -5.56 -1.56
C TYR A 156 -9.93 -4.33 -1.51
N MET A 157 -10.41 -3.17 -1.05
CA MET A 157 -9.54 -2.04 -0.76
C MET A 157 -8.56 -2.30 0.38
N THR A 158 -8.89 -3.20 1.30
CA THR A 158 -8.06 -3.54 2.45
C THR A 158 -6.91 -4.50 2.11
N ARG A 159 -6.79 -4.92 0.84
CA ARG A 159 -5.75 -5.84 0.36
C ARG A 159 -4.34 -5.32 0.68
N PRO A 160 -3.40 -6.19 1.10
CA PRO A 160 -2.04 -5.79 1.37
C PRO A 160 -1.32 -5.38 0.08
N GLN A 161 -0.61 -4.26 0.11
CA GLN A 161 0.18 -3.76 -1.02
C GLN A 161 1.59 -3.43 -0.52
N PHE A 162 2.63 -3.68 -1.32
CA PHE A 162 4.01 -3.36 -0.90
C PHE A 162 4.88 -2.73 -1.99
N HIS A 163 4.37 -2.59 -3.21
CA HIS A 163 5.13 -1.99 -4.32
C HIS A 163 5.57 -0.54 -4.04
N PHE A 164 4.87 0.21 -3.18
CA PHE A 164 5.27 1.56 -2.77
C PHE A 164 6.58 1.59 -1.96
N ILE A 165 6.93 0.50 -1.25
CA ILE A 165 8.21 0.36 -0.54
C ILE A 165 9.37 0.38 -1.54
N ILE A 166 9.21 -0.30 -2.67
CA ILE A 166 10.21 -0.34 -3.74
C ILE A 166 10.39 1.05 -4.32
N LEU A 167 9.31 1.80 -4.58
CA LEU A 167 9.41 3.19 -5.00
C LEU A 167 10.10 4.08 -3.96
N ALA A 168 9.85 3.86 -2.66
CA ALA A 168 10.52 4.59 -1.58
C ALA A 168 12.03 4.33 -1.57
N LEU A 169 12.44 3.06 -1.73
CA LEU A 169 13.84 2.66 -1.84
C LEU A 169 14.50 3.24 -3.09
N LEU A 170 13.86 3.11 -4.24
CA LEU A 170 14.36 3.63 -5.51
C LEU A 170 14.50 5.16 -5.49
N ARG A 171 13.53 5.88 -4.91
CA ARG A 171 13.61 7.33 -4.68
C ARG A 171 14.80 7.71 -3.82
N SER A 172 15.12 6.90 -2.81
CA SER A 172 16.16 7.21 -1.83
C SER A 172 17.57 6.88 -2.32
N LEU A 173 17.71 5.81 -3.11
CA LEU A 173 18.99 5.24 -3.54
C LEU A 173 19.38 5.64 -4.96
N VAL A 174 18.43 5.79 -5.88
CA VAL A 174 18.70 6.04 -7.30
C VAL A 174 18.73 7.54 -7.57
N GLY A 175 19.94 8.10 -7.67
CA GLY A 175 20.17 9.47 -8.13
C GLY A 175 20.92 9.46 -9.46
N ILE A 176 20.39 10.16 -10.47
CA ILE A 176 20.97 10.24 -11.80
C ILE A 176 21.46 11.66 -12.06
N LYS A 177 22.59 11.79 -12.78
CA LYS A 177 23.04 13.11 -13.25
C LYS A 177 22.11 13.59 -14.36
N ARG A 178 21.45 14.71 -14.13
CA ARG A 178 20.54 15.35 -15.08
C ARG A 178 21.29 15.76 -16.36
N THR A 179 20.76 15.36 -17.51
CA THR A 179 21.29 15.81 -18.81
C THR A 179 20.81 17.24 -19.12
N ARG A 180 21.57 17.95 -19.96
CA ARG A 180 21.37 19.38 -20.27
C ARG A 180 20.00 19.70 -20.89
N GLU A 181 19.34 18.71 -21.48
CA GLU A 181 18.00 18.84 -22.10
C GLU A 181 16.87 18.99 -21.06
N PHE A 182 16.99 18.34 -19.90
CA PHE A 182 16.05 18.47 -18.78
C PHE A 182 16.20 19.79 -18.00
N ASP A 183 17.20 20.60 -18.35
CA ASP A 183 17.60 21.83 -17.67
C ASP A 183 16.88 23.08 -18.22
N LYS A 184 15.85 22.88 -19.06
CA LYS A 184 14.98 23.94 -19.61
C LYS A 184 13.88 24.40 -18.64
N THR A 185 13.74 23.75 -17.49
CA THR A 185 12.72 24.13 -16.49
C THR A 185 13.19 25.34 -15.67
N THR A 186 12.38 26.40 -15.62
CA THR A 186 12.68 27.70 -14.95
C THR A 186 12.68 27.66 -13.42
N ILE A 187 12.50 26.48 -12.81
CA ILE A 187 12.15 26.34 -11.39
C ILE A 187 13.41 26.25 -10.49
N ILE A 188 14.59 25.95 -11.05
CA ILE A 188 15.79 25.64 -10.27
C ILE A 188 16.92 26.63 -10.57
N ASN A 189 17.49 27.20 -9.51
CA ASN A 189 18.59 28.15 -9.61
C ASN A 189 19.91 27.42 -9.94
N ARG A 190 20.37 27.51 -11.19
CA ARG A 190 21.52 26.77 -11.76
C ARG A 190 22.83 26.89 -10.98
N ARG A 191 23.01 27.92 -10.15
CA ARG A 191 24.25 28.14 -9.37
C ARG A 191 24.38 27.23 -8.14
N MET A 192 23.28 26.62 -7.70
CA MET A 192 23.17 25.93 -6.40
C MET A 192 22.95 24.40 -6.54
N ASP A 193 22.72 23.89 -7.76
CA ASP A 193 22.30 22.49 -7.97
C ASP A 193 23.48 21.57 -8.37
N ASP A 194 23.65 20.46 -7.64
CA ASP A 194 24.60 19.38 -7.96
C ASP A 194 24.19 18.56 -9.21
N ARG A 195 23.08 18.94 -9.87
CA ARG A 195 22.48 18.29 -11.05
C ARG A 195 22.11 16.83 -10.80
N VAL A 196 21.74 16.49 -9.57
CA VAL A 196 21.28 15.14 -9.21
C VAL A 196 19.75 15.13 -9.24
N GLU A 197 19.18 14.30 -10.09
CA GLU A 197 17.75 14.06 -10.18
C GLU A 197 17.41 12.67 -9.63
N PHE A 198 16.34 12.61 -8.84
CA PHE A 198 15.75 11.37 -8.37
C PHE A 198 14.59 11.02 -9.31
N PRO A 199 14.73 10.02 -10.19
CA PRO A 199 13.79 9.76 -11.28
C PRO A 199 12.45 9.20 -10.80
N PHE A 200 12.43 8.53 -9.64
CA PHE A 200 11.25 7.92 -9.03
C PHE A 200 10.49 8.86 -8.08
N THR A 201 10.90 10.13 -7.99
CA THR A 201 10.31 11.06 -7.01
C THR A 201 8.83 11.28 -7.25
N ASP A 202 8.45 11.57 -8.49
CA ASP A 202 7.08 11.95 -8.82
C ASP A 202 6.14 10.71 -8.77
N SER A 203 6.61 9.55 -9.23
CA SER A 203 5.90 8.26 -9.10
C SER A 203 5.73 7.84 -7.63
N TYR A 204 6.77 7.92 -6.81
CA TYR A 204 6.68 7.69 -5.37
C TYR A 204 5.63 8.59 -4.71
N ILE A 205 5.66 9.89 -4.98
CA ILE A 205 4.73 10.85 -4.36
C ILE A 205 3.29 10.50 -4.72
N ALA A 206 3.04 10.22 -6.01
CA ALA A 206 1.71 9.90 -6.49
C ALA A 206 1.17 8.61 -5.85
N THR A 207 1.99 7.55 -5.85
CA THR A 207 1.62 6.25 -5.26
C THR A 207 1.43 6.34 -3.76
N VAL A 208 2.36 6.93 -3.00
CA VAL A 208 2.21 6.98 -1.54
C VAL A 208 1.04 7.86 -1.10
N ALA A 209 0.74 8.94 -1.82
CA ALA A 209 -0.45 9.73 -1.55
C ALA A 209 -1.74 8.93 -1.80
N SER A 210 -1.80 8.13 -2.88
CA SER A 210 -2.98 7.28 -3.15
C SER A 210 -3.10 6.15 -2.12
N GLU A 211 -2.01 5.47 -1.77
CA GLU A 211 -1.99 4.43 -0.73
C GLU A 211 -2.43 4.97 0.63
N MET A 212 -1.99 6.17 1.00
CA MET A 212 -2.41 6.79 2.26
C MET A 212 -3.93 7.01 2.30
N LEU A 213 -4.54 7.43 1.19
CA LEU A 213 -6.00 7.57 1.10
C LEU A 213 -6.71 6.22 1.16
N LEU A 214 -6.19 5.19 0.49
CA LEU A 214 -6.74 3.83 0.59
C LEU A 214 -6.63 3.27 2.01
N PHE A 215 -5.52 3.51 2.71
CA PHE A 215 -5.38 3.10 4.11
C PHE A 215 -6.37 3.81 5.02
N ILE A 216 -6.67 5.10 4.76
CA ILE A 216 -7.71 5.82 5.52
C ILE A 216 -9.08 5.18 5.27
N ILE A 217 -9.42 4.89 4.01
CA ILE A 217 -10.70 4.25 3.66
C ILE A 217 -10.78 2.85 4.31
N SER A 218 -9.72 2.06 4.20
CA SER A 218 -9.60 0.74 4.81
C SER A 218 -9.78 0.81 6.33
N ALA A 219 -9.08 1.71 7.01
CA ALA A 219 -9.16 1.89 8.46
C ALA A 219 -10.56 2.29 8.92
N ILE A 220 -11.23 3.20 8.19
CA ILE A 220 -12.60 3.59 8.46
C ILE A 220 -13.54 2.40 8.25
N PHE A 221 -13.41 1.68 7.14
CA PHE A 221 -14.26 0.53 6.85
C PHE A 221 -14.11 -0.57 7.90
N THR A 222 -12.88 -1.04 8.15
CA THR A 222 -12.62 -2.11 9.12
C THR A 222 -13.01 -1.66 10.53
N GLY A 223 -12.70 -0.42 10.92
CA GLY A 223 -13.05 0.10 12.24
C GLY A 223 -14.56 0.25 12.45
N VAL A 224 -15.29 0.80 11.48
CA VAL A 224 -16.75 1.01 11.59
C VAL A 224 -17.50 -0.31 11.57
N THR A 225 -17.18 -1.20 10.63
CA THR A 225 -17.83 -2.53 10.55
C THR A 225 -17.54 -3.36 11.80
N TRP A 226 -16.31 -3.34 12.30
CA TRP A 226 -15.93 -4.03 13.52
C TRP A 226 -16.57 -3.45 14.80
N HIS A 227 -16.78 -2.13 14.85
CA HIS A 227 -17.45 -1.52 15.99
C HIS A 227 -18.97 -1.77 16.00
N ARG A 228 -19.60 -1.82 14.82
CA ARG A 228 -21.01 -2.20 14.68
C ARG A 228 -21.26 -3.66 15.03
N TYR A 229 -20.29 -4.53 14.73
CA TYR A 229 -20.36 -5.93 15.08
C TYR A 229 -20.55 -6.09 16.61
N PRO A 230 -21.57 -6.82 17.07
CA PRO A 230 -21.92 -6.91 18.50
C PRO A 230 -20.77 -7.41 19.41
N LYS A 231 -20.64 -6.85 20.62
CA LYS A 231 -19.50 -7.07 21.56
C LYS A 231 -19.61 -8.30 22.46
N PHE A 232 -20.37 -9.32 22.11
CA PHE A 232 -20.57 -10.49 23.00
C PHE A 232 -19.28 -11.30 23.16
N GLU A 233 -19.24 -12.18 24.18
CA GLU A 233 -18.13 -13.07 24.56
C GLU A 233 -17.81 -14.09 23.44
N MET A 234 -17.38 -13.59 22.29
CA MET A 234 -16.98 -14.37 21.13
C MET A 234 -15.47 -14.44 21.13
N SER A 235 -14.94 -15.66 21.22
CA SER A 235 -13.51 -15.95 21.08
C SER A 235 -12.94 -15.41 19.75
N SER A 236 -13.76 -15.34 18.69
CA SER A 236 -13.38 -14.77 17.39
C SER A 236 -13.08 -13.27 17.44
N ARG A 237 -13.75 -12.52 18.32
CA ARG A 237 -13.50 -11.09 18.49
C ARG A 237 -12.14 -10.87 19.12
N GLU A 238 -11.86 -11.55 20.23
CA GLU A 238 -10.57 -11.47 20.92
C GLU A 238 -9.40 -11.89 20.01
N TYR A 239 -9.64 -12.83 19.09
CA TYR A 239 -8.64 -13.34 18.16
C TYR A 239 -8.12 -12.29 17.15
N ILE A 240 -8.96 -11.36 16.71
CA ILE A 240 -8.64 -10.41 15.62
C ILE A 240 -8.67 -8.93 16.04
N ASP A 241 -9.20 -8.60 17.23
CA ASP A 241 -9.36 -7.22 17.73
C ASP A 241 -8.03 -6.45 17.73
N ASP A 242 -6.95 -7.06 18.23
CA ASP A 242 -5.62 -6.44 18.26
C ASP A 242 -5.15 -6.05 16.85
N LEU A 243 -5.36 -6.92 15.85
CA LEU A 243 -4.98 -6.65 14.45
C LEU A 243 -5.85 -5.56 13.83
N ILE A 244 -7.14 -5.51 14.15
CA ILE A 244 -8.04 -4.46 13.64
C ILE A 244 -7.67 -3.11 14.23
N ASN A 245 -7.33 -3.07 15.52
CA ASN A 245 -6.81 -1.87 16.17
C ASN A 245 -5.51 -1.42 15.50
N TYR A 246 -4.60 -2.35 15.14
CA TYR A 246 -3.40 -2.01 14.38
C TYR A 246 -3.71 -1.50 12.97
N VAL A 247 -4.62 -2.15 12.23
CA VAL A 247 -5.06 -1.71 10.89
C VAL A 247 -5.63 -0.29 10.95
N SER A 248 -6.40 0.04 11.99
CA SER A 248 -6.95 1.39 12.18
C SER A 248 -5.86 2.46 12.39
N SER A 249 -4.70 2.07 12.92
CA SER A 249 -3.55 2.95 13.19
C SER A 249 -2.60 3.13 12.00
N ILE A 250 -2.68 2.28 10.97
CA ILE A 250 -1.80 2.28 9.79
C ILE A 250 -1.67 3.67 9.13
N PRO A 251 -2.77 4.42 8.89
CA PRO A 251 -2.65 5.75 8.28
C PRO A 251 -1.77 6.70 9.08
N GLY A 252 -1.85 6.64 10.42
CA GLY A 252 -1.03 7.44 11.32
C GLY A 252 0.45 7.06 11.24
N VAL A 253 0.75 5.75 11.28
CA VAL A 253 2.13 5.24 11.15
C VAL A 253 2.72 5.60 9.78
N MET A 254 1.94 5.45 8.70
CA MET A 254 2.36 5.81 7.35
C MET A 254 2.62 7.32 7.24
N MET A 255 1.76 8.16 7.81
CA MET A 255 1.95 9.61 7.83
C MET A 255 3.24 10.02 8.56
N LEU A 256 3.53 9.40 9.71
CA LEU A 256 4.81 9.61 10.41
C LEU A 256 6.00 9.19 9.55
N CYS A 257 5.90 8.06 8.84
CA CYS A 257 6.95 7.59 7.94
C CYS A 257 7.21 8.58 6.78
N ILE A 258 6.14 9.08 6.17
CA ILE A 258 6.19 10.09 5.11
C ILE A 258 6.84 11.37 5.64
N LEU A 259 6.40 11.89 6.79
CA LEU A 259 6.94 13.14 7.32
C LEU A 259 8.41 13.04 7.75
N GLY A 260 8.80 11.89 8.33
CA GLY A 260 10.10 11.69 8.97
C GLY A 260 11.21 11.13 8.08
N PHE A 261 10.89 10.27 7.11
CA PHE A 261 11.91 9.49 6.38
C PHE A 261 11.87 9.68 4.86
N VAL A 262 10.68 9.63 4.25
CA VAL A 262 10.53 9.79 2.79
C VAL A 262 9.44 10.84 2.47
N PRO A 263 9.77 12.13 2.66
CA PRO A 263 8.86 13.27 2.56
C PRO A 263 8.33 13.45 1.15
N ILE A 264 7.01 13.52 1.08
CA ILE A 264 6.26 13.91 -0.12
C ILE A 264 6.45 15.40 -0.43
N TYR A 265 6.60 16.25 0.59
CA TYR A 265 6.74 17.70 0.41
C TYR A 265 8.09 18.12 -0.20
N LYS A 266 9.10 17.24 -0.22
CA LYS A 266 10.38 17.49 -0.90
C LYS A 266 10.37 16.89 -2.30
N ARG A 267 9.88 17.65 -3.27
CA ARG A 267 9.97 17.28 -4.70
C ARG A 267 11.39 17.45 -5.26
N TYR A 268 12.15 18.41 -4.74
CA TYR A 268 13.48 18.78 -5.25
C TYR A 268 14.58 18.55 -4.22
N GLY A 269 15.77 18.19 -4.70
CA GLY A 269 16.92 17.90 -3.85
C GLY A 269 16.84 16.53 -3.18
N ASN A 270 17.68 16.30 -2.17
CA ASN A 270 17.73 15.02 -1.47
C ASN A 270 16.47 14.82 -0.59
N ALA A 271 15.99 13.59 -0.55
CA ALA A 271 14.74 13.21 0.11
C ALA A 271 14.74 13.33 1.65
N PHE A 272 15.69 13.97 2.33
CA PHE A 272 15.80 13.83 3.80
C PHE A 272 15.38 15.10 4.54
N PRO A 273 14.46 15.02 5.52
CA PRO A 273 13.95 16.18 6.25
C PRO A 273 14.91 16.68 7.34
N ILE A 274 15.68 15.77 7.97
CA ILE A 274 16.55 16.05 9.13
C ILE A 274 17.73 16.99 8.80
N GLU A 275 18.00 17.23 7.51
CA GLU A 275 18.82 18.36 7.08
C GLU A 275 17.89 19.52 6.69
N GLY A 276 17.46 20.28 7.72
CA GLY A 276 16.72 21.52 7.53
C GLY A 276 17.49 22.47 6.62
N ARG A 277 16.83 23.01 5.58
CA ARG A 277 17.24 24.14 4.69
C ARG A 277 18.72 24.28 4.27
N ARG A 278 19.60 23.32 4.54
CA ARG A 278 21.07 23.47 4.42
C ARG A 278 21.67 22.83 3.19
N TYR A 279 20.87 22.61 2.15
CA TYR A 279 21.43 22.64 0.80
C TYR A 279 21.88 24.05 0.39
N GLU A 280 21.62 25.09 1.22
CA GLU A 280 22.19 26.43 1.04
C GLU A 280 23.62 26.62 1.61
N ALA A 281 24.18 25.69 2.42
CA ALA A 281 25.40 26.00 3.17
C ALA A 281 26.46 24.88 3.23
N GLY A 282 26.59 24.08 2.16
CA GLY A 282 27.67 23.10 2.02
C GLY A 282 29.00 23.66 1.50
N ARG A 283 29.07 24.94 1.08
CA ARG A 283 30.34 25.61 0.81
C ARG A 283 30.84 26.24 2.11
N ARG A 284 31.46 25.44 2.97
CA ARG A 284 32.34 26.03 3.99
C ARG A 284 33.54 26.61 3.24
N TRP A 285 33.67 27.92 3.28
CA TRP A 285 34.92 28.59 2.93
C TRP A 285 35.98 28.06 3.90
N GLY A 286 36.88 27.24 3.41
CA GLY A 286 38.04 26.79 4.15
C GLY A 286 39.23 27.60 3.68
N ALA A 287 39.78 28.44 4.54
CA ALA A 287 41.13 28.94 4.34
C ALA A 287 42.09 27.85 4.83
N SER A 288 42.96 27.35 3.96
CA SER A 288 44.12 26.57 4.37
C SER A 288 45.37 27.37 4.06
N VAL A 289 46.20 27.61 5.05
CA VAL A 289 47.53 28.20 4.86
C VAL A 289 48.49 27.03 4.62
N ALA A 290 49.15 27.02 3.47
CA ALA A 290 50.19 26.03 3.19
C ALA A 290 51.47 26.40 3.96
N ALA A 291 52.38 25.43 4.14
CA ALA A 291 53.62 25.62 4.91
C ALA A 291 54.55 26.69 4.31
N ASP A 292 54.33 27.08 3.05
CA ASP A 292 54.98 28.17 2.33
C ASP A 292 54.39 29.56 2.65
N GLY A 293 53.43 29.66 3.58
CA GLY A 293 52.76 30.91 3.93
C GLY A 293 51.64 31.32 2.96
N THR A 294 51.36 30.56 1.91
CA THR A 294 50.30 30.89 0.95
C THR A 294 48.92 30.52 1.51
N ALA A 295 48.07 31.52 1.70
CA ALA A 295 46.66 31.31 2.05
C ALA A 295 45.85 30.94 0.79
N ARG A 296 45.38 29.70 0.72
CA ARG A 296 44.43 29.28 -0.32
C ARG A 296 43.04 29.17 0.26
N VAL A 297 42.16 30.02 -0.25
CA VAL A 297 40.72 29.93 -0.02
C VAL A 297 40.17 28.89 -0.98
N ARG A 298 39.89 27.68 -0.48
CA ARG A 298 39.28 26.62 -1.27
C ARG A 298 37.88 26.34 -0.75
N ILE A 299 36.94 26.19 -1.67
CA ILE A 299 35.65 25.59 -1.34
C ILE A 299 35.94 24.12 -0.99
N LYS A 300 36.01 23.80 0.30
CA LYS A 300 36.18 22.41 0.75
C LYS A 300 34.92 21.66 0.37
N LYS A 301 35.01 20.78 -0.63
CA LYS A 301 33.96 19.83 -0.99
C LYS A 301 33.90 18.73 0.07
N SER A 302 33.36 19.08 1.22
CA SER A 302 33.30 18.24 2.41
C SER A 302 32.20 17.16 2.25
N ILE A 303 32.64 15.90 2.26
CA ILE A 303 31.94 14.69 2.70
C ILE A 303 30.76 14.20 1.82
N ARG A 304 31.10 13.67 0.64
CA ARG A 304 30.20 12.79 -0.15
C ARG A 304 29.79 11.51 0.61
N LYS A 305 30.69 10.99 1.47
CA LYS A 305 30.48 9.72 2.22
C LYS A 305 29.37 9.83 3.29
N GLY A 306 29.31 10.95 4.02
CA GLY A 306 28.29 11.18 5.05
C GLY A 306 26.88 11.35 4.48
N ALA A 307 26.74 12.01 3.33
CA ALA A 307 25.44 12.12 2.65
C ALA A 307 24.93 10.77 2.12
N ALA A 308 25.83 9.91 1.63
CA ALA A 308 25.49 8.55 1.19
C ALA A 308 25.09 7.64 2.37
N MET A 309 25.82 7.68 3.48
CA MET A 309 25.48 6.95 4.71
C MET A 309 24.11 7.35 5.25
N LYS A 310 23.79 8.65 5.28
CA LYS A 310 22.47 9.15 5.70
C LYS A 310 21.35 8.70 4.77
N ARG A 311 21.59 8.69 3.45
CA ARG A 311 20.65 8.17 2.44
C ARG A 311 20.30 6.72 2.71
N ILE A 312 21.31 5.88 2.92
CA ILE A 312 21.14 4.46 3.20
C ILE A 312 20.40 4.28 4.53
N GLY A 313 20.82 4.98 5.59
CA GLY A 313 20.19 4.87 6.91
C GLY A 313 18.70 5.25 6.89
N SER A 314 18.34 6.33 6.20
CA SER A 314 16.94 6.73 6.08
C SER A 314 16.14 5.83 5.14
N ALA A 315 16.76 5.28 4.07
CA ALA A 315 16.10 4.30 3.20
C ALA A 315 15.80 3.01 3.97
N VAL A 316 16.74 2.55 4.81
CA VAL A 316 16.57 1.39 5.70
C VAL A 316 15.47 1.67 6.73
N ALA A 317 15.50 2.81 7.41
CA ALA A 317 14.46 3.16 8.38
C ALA A 317 13.07 3.26 7.74
N ALA A 318 12.96 3.87 6.56
CA ALA A 318 11.72 3.90 5.79
C ALA A 318 11.25 2.50 5.40
N ALA A 319 12.15 1.66 4.89
CA ALA A 319 11.82 0.30 4.51
C ALA A 319 11.37 -0.56 5.70
N LEU A 320 11.97 -0.37 6.88
CA LEU A 320 11.55 -1.05 8.10
C LEU A 320 10.15 -0.59 8.56
N LEU A 321 9.88 0.71 8.57
CA LEU A 321 8.58 1.25 8.99
C LEU A 321 7.46 0.94 8.00
N MET A 322 7.70 1.13 6.71
CA MET A 322 6.73 0.75 5.68
C MET A 322 6.58 -0.77 5.60
N GLY A 323 7.66 -1.52 5.78
CA GLY A 323 7.64 -2.98 5.90
C GLY A 323 6.74 -3.42 7.06
N TYR A 324 6.87 -2.78 8.23
CA TYR A 324 5.97 -3.00 9.36
C TYR A 324 4.49 -2.77 9.00
N VAL A 325 4.17 -1.65 8.34
CA VAL A 325 2.81 -1.37 7.87
C VAL A 325 2.27 -2.51 7.00
N THR A 326 3.06 -2.98 6.03
CA THR A 326 2.64 -4.08 5.15
C THR A 326 2.51 -5.41 5.89
N LEU A 327 3.41 -5.71 6.83
CA LEU A 327 3.36 -6.92 7.64
C LEU A 327 2.09 -6.97 8.50
N VAL A 328 1.64 -5.85 9.04
CA VAL A 328 0.37 -5.76 9.78
C VAL A 328 -0.81 -6.09 8.86
N GLN A 329 -0.85 -5.55 7.63
CA GLN A 329 -1.92 -5.88 6.67
C GLN A 329 -1.93 -7.36 6.28
N TRP A 330 -0.76 -7.94 6.04
CA TRP A 330 -0.61 -9.36 5.77
C TRP A 330 -1.06 -10.24 6.95
N SER A 331 -0.73 -9.82 8.17
CA SER A 331 -1.11 -10.53 9.39
C SER A 331 -2.62 -10.46 9.63
N TYR A 332 -3.23 -9.29 9.39
CA TYR A 332 -4.68 -9.11 9.40
C TYR A 332 -5.37 -10.06 8.43
N TRP A 333 -4.93 -10.11 7.16
CA TRP A 333 -5.52 -11.02 6.18
C TRP A 333 -5.30 -12.49 6.51
N THR A 334 -4.15 -12.86 7.08
CA THR A 334 -3.88 -14.24 7.50
C THR A 334 -4.90 -14.69 8.55
N ARG A 335 -5.10 -13.89 9.61
CA ARG A 335 -6.07 -14.21 10.67
C ARG A 335 -7.52 -14.10 10.17
N PHE A 336 -7.81 -13.14 9.29
CA PHE A 336 -9.13 -13.03 8.68
C PHE A 336 -9.49 -14.31 7.90
N LEU A 337 -8.58 -14.87 7.10
CA LEU A 337 -8.86 -16.07 6.30
C LEU A 337 -8.97 -17.37 7.11
N GLU A 338 -8.69 -17.32 8.41
CA GLU A 338 -8.85 -18.45 9.32
C GLU A 338 -10.26 -18.51 9.95
N LEU A 339 -11.06 -17.44 9.85
CA LEU A 339 -12.36 -17.31 10.50
C LEU A 339 -13.57 -17.78 9.67
N PRO A 340 -13.74 -17.38 8.39
CA PRO A 340 -15.06 -17.31 7.76
C PRO A 340 -15.53 -18.62 7.09
N GLY A 341 -14.68 -19.64 6.96
CA GLY A 341 -15.05 -20.88 6.25
C GLY A 341 -15.48 -20.59 4.81
N VAL A 342 -16.69 -21.02 4.43
CA VAL A 342 -17.27 -20.72 3.10
C VAL A 342 -17.84 -19.31 2.95
N LEU A 343 -17.94 -18.52 4.03
CA LEU A 343 -18.45 -17.13 3.97
C LEU A 343 -17.52 -16.20 3.18
N PHE A 344 -16.27 -16.61 2.93
CA PHE A 344 -15.34 -15.88 2.07
C PHE A 344 -14.80 -16.82 0.98
N CYS A 345 -15.47 -16.84 -0.15
CA CYS A 345 -15.20 -17.66 -1.31
C CYS A 345 -15.14 -16.74 -2.55
N PRO A 346 -14.01 -16.07 -2.81
CA PRO A 346 -13.90 -15.13 -3.92
C PRO A 346 -13.75 -15.86 -5.28
N PRO A 347 -14.56 -15.54 -6.30
CA PRO A 347 -14.40 -16.12 -7.63
C PRO A 347 -13.32 -15.37 -8.44
N LYS A 348 -12.84 -16.00 -9.52
CA LYS A 348 -12.01 -15.34 -10.55
C LYS A 348 -10.76 -14.63 -10.02
N LEU A 349 -10.05 -15.29 -9.09
CA LEU A 349 -8.85 -14.72 -8.46
C LEU A 349 -7.87 -14.22 -9.53
N ILE A 350 -7.55 -15.03 -10.54
CA ILE A 350 -6.59 -14.68 -11.59
C ILE A 350 -6.95 -13.37 -12.28
N GLU A 351 -8.20 -13.23 -12.71
CA GLU A 351 -8.65 -12.03 -13.41
C GLU A 351 -8.62 -10.79 -12.52
N THR A 352 -8.98 -10.92 -11.23
CA THR A 352 -8.88 -9.81 -10.27
C THR A 352 -7.43 -9.33 -10.08
N GLY A 353 -6.45 -10.24 -10.03
CA GLY A 353 -5.04 -9.84 -9.93
C GLY A 353 -4.49 -9.21 -11.20
N VAL A 354 -4.98 -9.61 -12.38
CA VAL A 354 -4.64 -8.91 -13.64
C VAL A 354 -5.17 -7.48 -13.62
N VAL A 355 -6.42 -7.27 -13.19
CA VAL A 355 -7.00 -5.93 -13.04
C VAL A 355 -6.16 -5.09 -12.07
N TRP A 356 -5.82 -5.61 -10.90
CA TRP A 356 -4.94 -4.90 -9.97
C TRP A 356 -3.59 -4.55 -10.58
N ALA A 357 -2.94 -5.49 -11.26
CA ALA A 357 -1.64 -5.25 -11.87
C ALA A 357 -1.69 -4.14 -12.93
N VAL A 358 -2.67 -4.20 -13.83
CA VAL A 358 -2.81 -3.22 -14.92
C VAL A 358 -3.06 -1.82 -14.36
N PHE A 359 -4.04 -1.66 -13.45
CA PHE A 359 -4.41 -0.36 -12.93
C PHE A 359 -3.34 0.25 -12.02
N SER A 360 -2.65 -0.57 -11.21
CA SER A 360 -1.50 -0.11 -10.41
C SER A 360 -0.36 0.39 -11.30
N LEU A 361 -0.06 -0.29 -12.41
CA LEU A 361 0.98 0.14 -13.35
C LEU A 361 0.61 1.41 -14.10
N ILE A 362 -0.66 1.58 -14.48
CA ILE A 362 -1.16 2.82 -15.07
C ILE A 362 -0.99 3.99 -14.09
N GLY A 363 -1.33 3.79 -12.81
CA GLY A 363 -1.12 4.80 -11.77
C GLY A 363 0.35 5.19 -11.62
N VAL A 364 1.25 4.20 -11.53
CA VAL A 364 2.70 4.43 -11.43
C VAL A 364 3.25 5.15 -12.66
N LEU A 365 2.77 4.80 -13.86
CA LEU A 365 3.12 5.49 -15.10
C LEU A 365 2.62 6.93 -15.12
N ALA A 366 1.40 7.21 -14.62
CA ALA A 366 0.87 8.57 -14.49
C ALA A 366 1.74 9.42 -13.55
N GLY A 367 2.21 8.82 -12.45
CA GLY A 367 3.21 9.39 -11.56
C GLY A 367 4.52 9.75 -12.29
N ALA A 368 5.09 8.81 -13.05
CA ALA A 368 6.32 9.03 -13.80
C ALA A 368 6.17 10.02 -14.98
N ALA A 369 4.96 10.15 -15.53
CA ALA A 369 4.65 11.05 -16.63
C ALA A 369 4.57 12.54 -16.19
N SER A 370 4.58 12.83 -14.89
CA SER A 370 4.38 14.17 -14.33
C SER A 370 5.62 15.07 -14.21
#